data_AF-A0A1T5LZ72-F1
#
_entry.id   AF-A0A1T5LZ72-F1
#
_cell.length_a   1.000
_cell.length_b   1.000
_cell.length_c   1.000
_cell.angle_alpha   90.00
_cell.angle_beta   90.00
_cell.angle_gamma   90.00
#
_symmetry.space_group_name_H-M   'P 1'
#
loop_
_entity.id
_entity.type
_entity.pdbx_description
1 polymer ?
#
loop_
_entity_poly.entity_id
_entity_poly.type
_entity_poly.pdbx_seq_one_letter_code
_entity_poly.pdbx_strand_id
1 'polypeptide(L)'
;MDGQHTHGDGTLRCLPWQVRDEHLLHRHGRMLCLDAASRHGVRMRYRVWRGLAEWRLELAELNAVVAYDPDSVGGFTLSPRQAGDADKVRPPSTGGIP
;
A
#
# COMPACT_ATOMS: atom_id res chain seq x y z
N MET A 1 21.26 -10.56 -29.55
CA MET A 1 21.66 -9.83 -28.32
C MET A 1 20.34 -9.42 -27.70
N ASP A 2 19.75 -10.33 -26.94
CA ASP A 2 18.34 -10.27 -26.58
C ASP A 2 18.26 -10.03 -25.08
N GLY A 3 18.34 -8.74 -24.71
CA GLY A 3 18.13 -8.28 -23.34
C GLY A 3 16.64 -8.35 -23.03
N GLN A 4 16.21 -9.44 -22.40
CA GLN A 4 14.86 -9.63 -21.89
C GLN A 4 14.46 -8.43 -21.02
N HIS A 5 13.48 -7.67 -21.49
CA HIS A 5 12.64 -6.81 -20.67
C HIS A 5 11.96 -7.70 -19.62
N THR A 6 12.46 -7.70 -18.38
CA THR A 6 11.70 -8.22 -17.25
C THR A 6 10.53 -7.28 -17.03
N HIS A 7 9.36 -7.63 -17.58
CA HIS A 7 8.08 -7.12 -17.09
C HIS A 7 8.07 -7.35 -15.57
N GLY A 8 8.10 -6.26 -14.81
CA GLY A 8 8.01 -6.30 -13.36
C GLY A 8 6.71 -7.01 -12.99
N ASP A 9 6.83 -8.04 -12.17
CA ASP A 9 5.87 -9.07 -11.73
C ASP A 9 4.53 -8.57 -11.14
N GLY A 10 4.07 -7.36 -11.42
CA GLY A 10 2.74 -6.88 -11.01
C GLY A 10 2.46 -6.89 -9.50
N THR A 11 3.44 -7.22 -8.66
CA THR A 11 3.17 -7.68 -7.30
C THR A 11 3.90 -6.78 -6.31
N LEU A 12 3.15 -5.99 -5.54
CA LEU A 12 3.63 -5.46 -4.27
C LEU A 12 3.70 -6.64 -3.29
N ARG A 13 4.83 -7.36 -3.25
CA ARG A 13 5.05 -8.56 -2.40
C ARG A 13 4.84 -8.34 -0.90
N CYS A 14 4.65 -7.10 -0.47
CA CYS A 14 4.37 -6.73 0.91
C CYS A 14 2.88 -6.79 1.28
N LEU A 15 1.98 -6.85 0.30
CA LEU A 15 0.54 -6.97 0.51
C LEU A 15 0.10 -8.41 0.22
N PRO A 16 -0.85 -8.97 0.98
CA PRO A 16 -1.28 -10.35 0.81
C PRO A 16 -2.24 -10.56 -0.38
N TRP A 17 -2.47 -9.55 -1.21
CA TRP A 17 -3.32 -9.61 -2.42
C TRP A 17 -2.62 -9.00 -3.63
N GLN A 18 -3.09 -9.37 -4.83
CA GLN A 18 -2.58 -8.82 -6.08
C GLN A 18 -2.95 -7.34 -6.20
N VAL A 19 -1.96 -6.53 -6.60
CA VAL A 19 -2.15 -5.12 -6.98
C VAL A 19 -1.99 -5.02 -8.48
N ARG A 20 -2.77 -4.18 -9.16
CA ARG A 20 -2.58 -3.97 -10.61
C ARG A 20 -1.27 -3.23 -10.87
N ASP A 21 -0.58 -3.56 -11.95
CA ASP A 21 0.71 -2.98 -12.33
C ASP A 21 0.69 -1.45 -12.34
N GLU A 22 -0.38 -0.87 -12.86
CA GLU A 22 -0.64 0.57 -12.93
C GLU A 22 -0.71 1.24 -11.54
N HIS A 23 -1.01 0.48 -10.48
CA HIS A 23 -1.13 0.97 -9.10
C HIS A 23 0.14 0.76 -8.26
N LEU A 24 1.15 0.03 -8.76
CA LEU A 24 2.35 -0.31 -7.98
C LEU A 24 3.17 0.91 -7.56
N LEU A 25 3.16 1.97 -8.39
CA LEU A 25 3.90 3.19 -8.13
C LEU A 25 3.13 4.17 -7.22
N HIS A 26 1.89 3.84 -6.84
CA HIS A 26 1.07 4.70 -6.00
C HIS A 26 1.73 4.94 -4.63
N ARG A 27 1.74 6.21 -4.18
CA ARG A 27 2.40 6.62 -2.92
C ARG A 27 1.96 5.75 -1.75
N HIS A 28 0.65 5.57 -1.56
CA HIS A 28 0.12 4.78 -0.44
C HIS A 28 0.52 3.31 -0.50
N GLY A 29 0.52 2.68 -1.68
CA GLY A 29 1.01 1.29 -1.83
C GLY A 29 2.47 1.14 -1.44
N ARG A 30 3.33 2.10 -1.85
CA ARG A 30 4.74 2.13 -1.46
C ARG A 30 4.93 2.34 0.05
N MET A 31 4.15 3.24 0.66
CA MET A 31 4.21 3.47 2.11
C MET A 31 3.78 2.25 2.91
N LEU A 32 2.79 1.49 2.43
CA LEU A 32 2.39 0.22 3.05
C LEU A 32 3.52 -0.82 3.02
N CYS A 33 4.26 -0.93 1.91
CA CYS A 33 5.43 -1.80 1.87
C CYS A 33 6.55 -1.35 2.83
N LEU A 34 6.80 -0.05 2.92
CA LEU A 34 7.76 0.48 3.88
C LEU A 34 7.30 0.24 5.32
N ASP A 35 6.00 0.36 5.59
CA ASP A 35 5.43 0.04 6.90
C ASP A 35 5.64 -1.43 7.26
N ALA A 36 5.34 -2.36 6.33
CA ALA A 36 5.56 -3.79 6.51
C ALA A 36 7.04 -4.11 6.74
N ALA A 37 7.94 -3.59 5.89
CA ALA A 37 9.38 -3.79 6.04
C ALA A 37 9.90 -3.23 7.38
N SER A 38 9.36 -2.10 7.84
CA SER A 38 9.68 -1.53 9.15
C SER A 38 9.24 -2.44 10.30
N ARG A 39 8.07 -3.10 10.21
CA ARG A 39 7.60 -4.08 11.22
C ARG A 39 8.49 -5.32 11.28
N HIS A 40 9.12 -5.69 10.16
CA HIS A 40 10.11 -6.78 10.09
C HIS A 40 11.55 -6.35 10.44
N GLY A 41 11.76 -5.12 10.92
CA GLY A 41 13.08 -4.65 11.37
C GLY A 41 14.07 -4.31 10.25
N VAL A 42 13.61 -4.16 9.01
CA VAL A 42 14.47 -3.77 7.88
C VAL A 42 15.04 -2.37 8.12
N ARG A 43 16.38 -2.22 8.08
CA ARG A 43 17.04 -0.91 8.23
C ARG A 43 16.75 -0.03 7.03
N MET A 44 16.27 1.18 7.30
CA MET A 44 15.94 2.18 6.28
C MET A 44 16.85 3.40 6.41
N ARG A 45 17.08 4.10 5.28
CA ARG A 45 17.73 5.41 5.31
C ARG A 45 16.86 6.40 6.07
N TYR A 46 17.49 7.33 6.80
CA TYR A 46 16.79 8.32 7.63
C TYR A 46 15.67 9.07 6.87
N ARG A 47 15.93 9.49 5.62
CA ARG A 47 14.92 10.17 4.78
C ARG A 47 13.67 9.32 4.52
N VAL A 48 13.85 8.02 4.32
CA VAL A 48 12.73 7.07 4.09
C VAL A 48 11.95 6.85 5.39
N TRP A 49 12.67 6.65 6.50
CA TRP A 49 12.05 6.49 7.81
C TRP A 49 11.23 7.73 8.21
N ARG A 50 11.77 8.93 8.00
CA ARG A 50 11.08 10.19 8.25
C ARG A 50 9.80 10.31 7.43
N GLY A 51 9.86 10.03 6.13
CA GLY A 51 8.67 10.05 5.27
C GLY A 51 7.60 9.04 5.73
N LEU A 52 8.00 7.84 6.14
CA LEU A 52 7.09 6.83 6.69
C LEU A 52 6.44 7.31 8.01
N ALA A 53 7.21 7.96 8.89
CA ALA A 53 6.70 8.53 10.13
C ALA A 53 5.68 9.66 9.88
N GLU A 54 5.99 10.57 8.95
CA GLU A 54 5.09 11.66 8.53
C GLU A 54 3.79 11.10 7.95
N TRP A 55 3.86 10.08 7.10
CA TRP A 55 2.67 9.43 6.55
C TRP A 55 1.84 8.68 7.61
N ARG A 56 2.48 8.04 8.60
CA ARG A 56 1.77 7.42 9.72
C ARG A 56 1.04 8.47 10.56
N LEU A 57 1.66 9.62 10.76
CA LEU A 57 1.05 10.76 11.46
C LEU A 57 -0.14 11.30 10.66
N GLU A 58 0.01 11.50 9.35
CA GLU A 58 -1.07 11.90 8.43
C GLU A 58 -2.29 10.98 8.56
N LEU A 59 -2.09 9.65 8.55
CA LEU A 59 -3.18 8.69 8.75
C LEU A 59 -3.84 8.79 10.12
N ALA A 60 -3.06 9.06 11.17
CA ALA A 60 -3.58 9.19 12.54
C ALA A 60 -4.39 10.47 12.71
N GLU A 61 -3.87 11.60 12.21
CA GLU A 61 -4.53 12.92 12.27
C GLU A 61 -5.84 12.92 11.49
N LEU A 62 -5.88 12.28 10.32
CA LEU A 62 -7.09 12.15 9.51
C LEU A 62 -8.03 11.06 10.01
N ASN A 63 -7.65 10.30 11.04
CA ASN A 63 -8.33 9.07 11.47
C ASN A 63 -8.70 8.19 10.26
N ALA A 64 -7.70 7.89 9.41
CA ALA A 64 -7.89 7.26 8.12
C ALA A 64 -7.14 5.92 8.01
N VAL A 65 -7.55 5.15 7.00
CA VAL A 65 -6.89 3.95 6.50
C VAL A 65 -6.72 4.07 4.99
N VAL A 66 -5.78 3.33 4.43
CA VAL A 66 -5.65 3.17 2.97
C VAL A 66 -6.62 2.08 2.51
N ALA A 67 -7.57 2.42 1.66
CA ALA A 67 -8.37 1.42 0.95
C ALA A 67 -7.72 1.13 -0.41
N TYR A 68 -7.72 -0.14 -0.81
CA TYR A 68 -7.35 -0.53 -2.18
C TYR A 68 -8.61 -0.92 -2.95
N ASP A 69 -8.78 -0.37 -4.15
CA ASP A 69 -9.85 -0.67 -5.09
C ASP A 69 -9.22 -0.90 -6.48
N PRO A 70 -9.20 -2.14 -6.99
CA PRO A 70 -8.60 -2.47 -8.28
C PRO A 70 -9.36 -1.87 -9.48
N ASP A 71 -10.63 -1.49 -9.30
CA ASP A 71 -11.46 -0.90 -10.35
C ASP A 71 -11.34 0.64 -10.38
N SER A 72 -10.82 1.23 -9.30
CA SER A 72 -10.50 2.65 -9.28
C SER A 72 -9.25 2.96 -10.12
N VAL A 73 -9.28 4.09 -10.84
CA VAL A 73 -8.14 4.56 -11.68
C VAL A 73 -6.85 4.75 -10.88
N GLY A 74 -6.96 5.07 -9.58
CA GLY A 74 -5.81 5.33 -8.70
C GLY A 74 -5.37 4.13 -7.86
N GLY A 75 -6.19 3.09 -7.76
CA GLY A 75 -5.95 1.94 -6.90
C GLY A 75 -6.12 2.23 -5.41
N PHE A 76 -5.28 3.08 -4.84
CA PHE A 76 -5.24 3.32 -3.40
C PHE A 76 -5.78 4.69 -3.02
N THR A 77 -6.69 4.74 -2.04
CA THR A 77 -7.29 5.97 -1.54
C THR A 77 -7.28 6.03 -0.02
N LEU A 78 -7.37 7.23 0.55
CA LEU A 78 -7.63 7.40 1.97
C LEU A 78 -9.12 7.25 2.24
N SER A 79 -9.48 6.42 3.20
CA SER A 79 -10.86 6.24 3.67
C SER A 79 -10.93 6.46 5.18
N PRO A 80 -11.99 7.11 5.69
CA PRO A 80 -12.19 7.26 7.13
C PRO A 80 -12.14 5.90 7.84
N ARG A 81 -11.45 5.81 8.96
CA ARG A 81 -11.36 4.61 9.78
C ARG A 81 -12.73 4.24 10.34
N GLN A 82 -13.03 2.95 10.33
CA GLN A 82 -14.29 2.36 10.80
C GLN A 82 -14.04 1.48 12.02
N ALA A 83 -15.09 1.29 12.83
CA ALA A 83 -15.08 0.34 13.92
C ALA A 83 -14.93 -1.08 13.32
N GLY A 84 -13.78 -1.71 13.54
CA GLY A 84 -13.43 -3.02 12.96
C GLY A 84 -12.15 -3.02 12.13
N ASP A 85 -11.59 -1.86 11.77
CA ASP A 85 -10.31 -1.80 11.08
C ASP A 85 -9.16 -2.26 11.97
N ALA A 86 -8.62 -3.45 11.67
CA ALA A 86 -7.50 -4.03 12.40
C ALA A 86 -6.13 -3.45 11.99
N ASP A 87 -6.03 -2.78 10.84
CA ASP A 87 -4.77 -2.20 10.35
C ASP A 87 -4.96 -0.82 9.69
N LYS A 88 -3.89 -0.30 9.08
CA LYS A 88 -3.80 0.94 8.30
C LYS A 88 -4.20 0.74 6.85
N VAL A 89 -4.46 -0.50 6.42
CA VAL A 89 -4.91 -0.84 5.08
C VAL A 89 -6.15 -1.72 5.16
N ARG A 90 -7.13 -1.43 4.31
CA ARG A 90 -8.24 -2.34 4.02
C ARG A 90 -7.91 -3.13 2.76
N PRO A 91 -8.13 -4.46 2.77
CA PRO A 91 -8.03 -5.26 1.56
C PRO A 91 -9.04 -4.75 0.51
N PRO A 92 -8.89 -5.15 -0.76
CA PRO A 92 -9.94 -4.90 -1.73
C PRO A 92 -11.24 -5.47 -1.18
N SER A 93 -12.26 -4.62 -1.13
CA SER A 93 -13.62 -5.09 -0.92
C SER A 93 -13.86 -6.09 -2.03
N THR A 94 -13.88 -7.37 -1.70
CA THR A 94 -14.32 -8.41 -2.63
C THR A 94 -15.77 -8.04 -2.89
N GLY A 95 -16.02 -7.32 -3.98
CA GLY A 95 -17.38 -7.10 -4.47
C GLY A 95 -18.00 -8.48 -4.54
N GLY A 96 -19.05 -8.69 -3.76
CA GLY A 96 -19.71 -9.98 -3.65
C GLY A 96 -19.97 -10.53 -5.04
N ILE A 97 -19.44 -11.72 -5.31
CA ILE A 97 -19.99 -12.55 -6.35
C ILE A 97 -21.32 -13.06 -5.77
N PRO A 98 -22.48 -12.77 -6.37
CA PRO A 98 -23.73 -13.43 -5.98
C PRO A 98 -23.63 -14.95 -6.12
#